data_AF-A0A1G8PU99-F1
#
_entry.id   AF-A0A1G8PU99-F1
#
_cell.length_a   1.000
_cell.length_b   1.000
_cell.length_c   1.000
_cell.angle_alpha   90.00
_cell.angle_beta   90.00
_cell.angle_gamma   90.00
#
_symmetry.space_group_name_H-M   'P 1'
#
loop_
_entity.id
_entity.type
_entity.pdbx_description
1 polymer ?
#
loop_
_entity_poly.entity_id
_entity_poly.type
_entity_poly.pdbx_seq_one_letter_code
_entity_poly.pdbx_strand_id
1 'polypeptide(L)'
;MNWKQTHQRYAALREIEAELDRRLDGELPWRPEYATVFGDRRGLLLALNLQWNVASQAQLDDQFLDDAELADARRELAARHPGLLLALRQNERRFTGSSARFRAEPAWRHDVRRCAS
;
A
#
# COMPACT_ATOMS: atom_id res chain seq x y z
N MET A 1 4.86 9.95 16.46
CA MET A 1 4.36 8.55 16.41
C MET A 1 5.34 7.68 17.20
N ASN A 2 4.91 6.78 18.08
CA ASN A 2 5.84 5.85 18.75
C ASN A 2 6.08 4.61 17.87
N TRP A 3 7.23 3.97 18.01
CA TRP A 3 7.62 2.77 17.25
C TRP A 3 6.57 1.65 17.30
N LYS A 4 5.89 1.48 18.44
CA LYS A 4 4.84 0.47 18.65
C LYS A 4 3.61 0.72 17.76
N GLN A 5 3.17 1.97 17.61
CA GLN A 5 2.06 2.34 16.73
C GLN A 5 2.41 2.12 15.26
N THR A 6 3.66 2.43 14.88
CA THR A 6 4.17 2.17 13.53
C THR A 6 4.17 0.67 13.22
N HIS A 7 4.67 -0.15 14.15
CA HIS A 7 4.70 -1.60 13.97
C HIS A 7 3.30 -2.22 13.88
N GLN A 8 2.37 -1.77 14.72
CA GLN A 8 0.96 -2.18 14.66
C GLN A 8 0.31 -1.83 13.32
N ARG A 9 0.60 -0.64 12.78
CA ARG A 9 0.11 -0.23 11.46
C ARG A 9 0.61 -1.15 10.34
N TYR A 10 1.89 -1.51 10.36
CA TYR A 10 2.46 -2.43 9.38
C TYR A 10 1.92 -3.86 9.51
N ALA A 11 1.74 -4.35 10.73
CA ALA A 11 1.14 -5.67 10.97
C ALA A 11 -0.28 -5.73 10.40
N ALA A 12 -1.12 -4.73 10.69
CA ALA A 12 -2.47 -4.64 10.16
C ALA A 12 -2.49 -4.58 8.62
N LEU A 13 -1.57 -3.83 7.99
CA LEU A 13 -1.48 -3.78 6.53
C LEU A 13 -1.14 -5.15 5.92
N ARG A 14 -0.18 -5.89 6.50
CA ARG A 14 0.17 -7.23 6.01
C ARG A 14 -0.96 -8.24 6.17
N GLU A 15 -1.70 -8.17 7.28
CA GLU A 15 -2.88 -9.02 7.49
C GLU A 15 -3.96 -8.74 6.45
N ILE A 16 -4.22 -7.46 6.17
CA ILE A 16 -5.19 -7.02 5.16
C ILE A 16 -4.76 -7.48 3.76
N GLU A 17 -3.49 -7.33 3.41
CA GLU A 17 -2.92 -7.80 2.14
C GLU A 17 -3.11 -9.31 1.98
N ALA A 18 -2.75 -10.10 3.00
CA ALA A 18 -2.94 -11.55 2.99
C ALA A 18 -4.43 -11.96 2.96
N GLU A 19 -5.33 -11.16 3.53
CA GLU A 19 -6.78 -11.38 3.38
C GLU A 19 -7.24 -11.12 1.94
N LEU A 20 -6.77 -10.04 1.33
CA LEU A 20 -7.10 -9.66 -0.04
C LEU A 20 -6.64 -10.71 -1.05
N ASP A 21 -5.39 -11.17 -0.95
CA ASP A 21 -4.83 -12.18 -1.85
C ASP A 21 -5.49 -13.56 -1.68
N ARG A 22 -6.07 -13.86 -0.51
CA ARG A 22 -6.89 -15.07 -0.32
C ARG A 22 -8.30 -14.95 -0.91
N ARG A 23 -8.93 -13.78 -0.79
CA ARG A 23 -10.33 -13.58 -1.21
C ARG A 23 -10.48 -13.34 -2.70
N LEU A 24 -9.56 -12.60 -3.30
CA LEU A 24 -9.56 -12.25 -4.73
C LEU A 24 -10.87 -11.60 -5.23
N ASP A 25 -11.65 -10.97 -4.34
CA ASP A 25 -12.92 -10.31 -4.68
C ASP A 25 -12.73 -8.80 -4.97
N GLY A 26 -11.59 -8.24 -4.56
CA GLY A 26 -11.27 -6.81 -4.67
C GLY A 26 -12.06 -5.91 -3.71
N GLU A 27 -12.76 -6.50 -2.75
CA GLU A 27 -13.43 -5.75 -1.70
C GLU A 27 -12.43 -5.39 -0.60
N LEU A 28 -12.30 -4.09 -0.31
CA LEU A 28 -11.43 -3.65 0.77
C LEU A 28 -12.02 -4.10 2.12
N PRO A 29 -11.31 -4.91 2.94
CA PRO A 29 -11.81 -5.48 4.19
C PRO A 29 -11.82 -4.43 5.30
N TRP A 30 -12.66 -3.42 5.14
CA TRP A 30 -12.80 -2.35 6.11
C TRP A 30 -13.50 -2.83 7.37
N ARG A 31 -12.92 -2.50 8.54
CA ARG A 31 -13.50 -2.79 9.85
C ARG A 31 -13.41 -1.54 10.74
N PRO A 32 -14.35 -1.30 11.68
CA PRO A 32 -14.35 -0.08 12.50
C PRO A 32 -13.06 0.15 13.29
N GLU A 33 -12.37 -0.92 13.68
CA GLU A 33 -11.12 -0.88 14.44
C GLU A 33 -10.00 -0.19 13.64
N TYR A 34 -10.03 -0.34 12.31
CA TYR A 34 -9.09 0.30 11.39
C TYR A 34 -9.26 1.82 11.31
N ALA A 35 -10.40 2.38 11.71
CA ALA A 35 -10.60 3.83 11.76
C ALA A 35 -9.61 4.53 12.71
N THR A 36 -9.23 3.87 13.79
CA THR A 36 -8.26 4.43 14.76
C THR A 36 -6.85 4.58 14.16
N VAL A 37 -6.51 3.78 13.16
CA VAL A 37 -5.17 3.71 12.55
C VAL A 37 -5.12 4.44 11.20
N PHE A 38 -6.16 4.27 10.39
CA PHE A 38 -6.20 4.73 9.01
C PHE A 38 -7.19 5.89 8.80
N GLY A 39 -7.96 6.26 9.82
CA GLY A 39 -8.98 7.31 9.77
C GLY A 39 -10.28 6.81 9.13
N ASP A 40 -10.22 6.46 7.85
CA ASP A 40 -11.37 5.99 7.08
C ASP A 40 -10.97 4.96 6.00
N ARG A 41 -11.97 4.51 5.24
CA ARG A 41 -11.79 3.56 4.14
C ARG A 41 -10.83 4.08 3.06
N ARG A 42 -10.80 5.39 2.81
CA ARG A 42 -9.88 6.03 1.85
C ARG A 42 -8.45 6.04 2.38
N GLY A 43 -8.27 6.34 3.66
CA GLY A 43 -6.98 6.33 4.33
C GLY A 43 -6.36 4.93 4.36
N LEU A 44 -7.18 3.87 4.51
CA LEU A 44 -6.69 2.49 4.36
C LEU A 44 -6.24 2.21 2.92
N LEU A 45 -7.03 2.60 1.91
CA LEU A 45 -6.65 2.42 0.51
C LEU A 45 -5.34 3.15 0.17
N LEU A 46 -5.18 4.39 0.63
CA LEU A 46 -3.96 5.18 0.47
C LEU A 46 -2.77 4.50 1.14
N ALA A 47 -2.96 3.97 2.34
CA ALA A 47 -1.91 3.25 3.06
C ALA A 47 -1.49 1.98 2.32
N LEU A 48 -2.42 1.21 1.76
CA LEU A 48 -2.13 0.03 0.95
C LEU A 48 -1.40 0.38 -0.35
N ASN A 49 -1.88 1.40 -1.09
CA ASN A 49 -1.22 1.84 -2.32
C ASN A 49 0.21 2.33 -2.05
N LEU A 50 0.39 3.10 -0.98
CA LEU A 50 1.72 3.55 -0.59
C LEU A 50 2.63 2.37 -0.23
N GLN A 51 2.14 1.44 0.59
CA GLN A 51 2.90 0.27 1.02
C GLN A 51 3.33 -0.59 -0.19
N TRP A 52 2.41 -0.79 -1.14
CA TRP A 52 2.69 -1.47 -2.40
C TRP A 52 3.82 -0.78 -3.17
N ASN A 53 3.76 0.54 -3.34
CA ASN A 53 4.78 1.29 -4.08
C ASN A 53 6.15 1.19 -3.40
N VAL A 54 6.22 1.30 -2.07
CA VAL A 54 7.47 1.17 -1.31
C VAL A 54 8.03 -0.26 -1.43
N ALA A 55 7.19 -1.27 -1.23
CA ALA A 55 7.60 -2.67 -1.33
C ALA A 55 8.03 -3.06 -2.76
N SER A 56 7.39 -2.47 -3.77
CA SER A 56 7.73 -2.70 -5.17
C SER A 56 9.07 -2.05 -5.53
N GLN A 57 9.27 -0.79 -5.14
CA GLN A 57 10.54 -0.10 -5.36
C GLN A 57 11.70 -0.84 -4.69
N ALA A 58 11.51 -1.32 -3.46
CA ALA A 58 12.54 -2.07 -2.73
C ALA A 58 12.86 -3.45 -3.31
N GLN A 59 11.98 -4.04 -4.12
CA GLN A 59 12.18 -5.37 -4.71
C GLN A 59 12.70 -5.33 -6.15
N LEU A 60 12.50 -4.23 -6.86
CA LEU A 60 12.77 -4.16 -8.29
C LEU A 60 14.15 -3.62 -8.64
N ASP A 61 14.90 -3.04 -7.69
CA ASP A 61 16.25 -2.45 -7.87
C ASP A 61 16.47 -1.87 -9.28
N ASP A 62 15.59 -0.92 -9.64
CA ASP A 62 15.36 -0.45 -11.01
C ASP A 62 16.59 0.13 -11.71
N GLN A 63 17.61 0.52 -10.93
CA GLN A 63 18.89 1.03 -11.40
C GLN A 63 19.74 0.03 -12.22
N PHE A 64 19.40 -1.26 -12.21
CA PHE A 64 20.16 -2.31 -12.92
C PHE A 64 19.38 -3.04 -14.01
N LEU A 65 18.10 -2.72 -14.22
CA LEU A 65 17.24 -3.38 -15.19
C LEU A 65 16.99 -2.46 -16.39
N ASP A 66 16.93 -3.04 -17.59
CA ASP A 66 16.38 -2.33 -18.74
C ASP A 66 14.84 -2.23 -18.67
N ASP A 67 14.23 -1.47 -19.60
CA ASP A 67 12.78 -1.25 -19.61
C ASP A 67 11.97 -2.54 -19.76
N ALA A 68 12.47 -3.53 -20.51
CA ALA A 68 11.79 -4.80 -20.74
C ALA A 68 11.89 -5.69 -19.49
N GLU A 69 13.09 -5.80 -18.91
CA GLU A 69 13.36 -6.53 -17.67
C GLU A 69 12.56 -5.95 -16.49
N LEU A 70 12.51 -4.62 -16.38
CA LEU A 70 11.72 -3.95 -15.35
C LEU A 70 10.22 -4.20 -15.54
N ALA A 71 9.73 -4.25 -16.78
CA ALA A 71 8.34 -4.57 -17.08
C ALA A 71 7.99 -6.04 -16.76
N ASP A 72 8.90 -6.98 -17.01
CA ASP A 72 8.76 -8.38 -16.62
C ASP A 72 8.77 -8.54 -15.09
N ALA A 73 9.75 -7.93 -14.41
CA ALA A 73 9.87 -7.98 -12.96
C ALA A 73 8.64 -7.36 -12.26
N ARG A 74 8.10 -6.25 -12.80
CA ARG A 74 6.82 -5.68 -12.34
C ARG A 74 5.65 -6.64 -12.53
N ARG A 75 5.58 -7.34 -13.66
CA ARG A 75 4.52 -8.33 -13.93
C ARG A 75 4.61 -9.52 -12.97
N GLU A 76 5.82 -10.01 -12.72
CA GLU A 76 6.04 -11.11 -11.77
C GLU A 76 5.68 -10.70 -10.34
N LEU A 77 6.13 -9.51 -9.90
CA LEU A 77 5.77 -8.97 -8.60
C LEU A 77 4.24 -8.77 -8.48
N ALA A 78 3.59 -8.26 -9.52
CA ALA A 78 2.14 -8.12 -9.56
C ALA A 78 1.41 -9.46 -9.46
N ALA A 79 1.95 -10.51 -10.09
CA ALA A 79 1.38 -11.86 -10.04
C ALA A 79 1.44 -12.49 -8.65
N ARG A 80 2.35 -12.04 -7.77
CA ARG A 80 2.43 -12.48 -6.37
C ARG A 80 1.36 -11.87 -5.46
N HIS A 81 0.77 -10.75 -5.86
CA HIS A 81 -0.21 -9.99 -5.06
C HIS A 81 -1.48 -9.64 -5.85
N PRO A 82 -2.17 -10.65 -6.44
CA PRO A 82 -3.27 -10.41 -7.36
C PRO A 82 -4.50 -9.79 -6.68
N GLY A 83 -4.78 -10.15 -5.43
CA GLY A 83 -5.94 -9.65 -4.67
C GLY A 83 -5.74 -8.22 -4.19
N LEU A 84 -4.53 -7.88 -3.73
CA LEU A 84 -4.16 -6.50 -3.40
C LEU A 84 -4.36 -5.58 -4.61
N LEU A 85 -3.79 -5.94 -5.76
CA LEU A 85 -3.88 -5.13 -6.97
C LEU A 85 -5.30 -5.02 -7.51
N LEU A 86 -6.08 -6.09 -7.41
CA LEU A 86 -7.50 -6.06 -7.75
C LEU A 86 -8.26 -5.08 -6.85
N ALA A 87 -8.01 -5.11 -5.54
CA ALA A 87 -8.64 -4.20 -4.58
C ALA A 87 -8.24 -2.74 -4.83
N LEU A 88 -6.95 -2.46 -5.06
CA LEU A 88 -6.48 -1.12 -5.41
C LEU A 88 -7.20 -0.60 -6.66
N ARG A 89 -7.19 -1.37 -7.76
CA ARG A 89 -7.82 -0.98 -9.02
C ARG A 89 -9.32 -0.75 -8.89
N GLN A 90 -10.06 -1.63 -8.21
CA GLN A 90 -11.50 -1.49 -8.06
C GLN A 90 -11.87 -0.28 -7.20
N ASN A 91 -11.16 -0.07 -6.09
CA ASN A 91 -11.48 0.98 -5.15
C ASN A 91 -11.00 2.35 -5.65
N GLU A 92 -9.88 2.44 -6.35
CA GLU A 92 -9.47 3.66 -7.05
C GLU A 92 -10.58 4.15 -7.99
N ARG A 93 -11.17 3.27 -8.81
CA ARG A 93 -12.30 3.61 -9.70
C ARG A 93 -13.53 4.10 -8.92
N ARG A 94 -13.83 3.47 -7.78
CA ARG A 94 -14.94 3.87 -6.88
C ARG A 94 -14.70 5.23 -6.24
N PHE A 95 -13.44 5.61 -5.96
CA PHE A 95 -13.08 6.89 -5.35
C PHE A 95 -12.81 8.02 -6.36
N THR A 96 -12.27 7.74 -7.54
CA THR A 96 -12.08 8.75 -8.60
C THR A 96 -13.39 9.21 -9.21
N GLY A 97 -14.44 8.38 -9.20
CA GLY A 97 -15.80 8.80 -9.55
C GLY A 97 -16.43 9.80 -8.55
N SER A 98 -15.79 10.07 -7.41
CA SER A 98 -16.40 10.80 -6.29
C SER A 98 -15.59 11.99 -5.74
N SER A 99 -14.32 12.22 -6.10
CA SER A 99 -13.66 13.49 -5.70
C SER A 99 -12.36 13.84 -6.44
N ALA A 100 -12.39 14.97 -7.15
CA ALA A 100 -11.23 15.81 -7.41
C ALA A 100 -10.57 16.26 -6.09
N ARG A 101 -9.25 16.49 -6.13
CA ARG A 101 -8.30 16.81 -5.01
C ARG A 101 -7.57 15.60 -4.43
N PHE A 102 -6.68 15.00 -5.23
CA PHE A 102 -5.81 13.88 -4.85
C PHE A 102 -4.33 14.29 -4.77
N ARG A 103 -4.03 15.34 -4.00
CA ARG A 103 -2.65 15.63 -3.59
C ARG A 103 -2.62 15.98 -2.12
N ALA A 104 -2.78 14.95 -1.28
CA ALA A 104 -2.36 15.04 0.11
C ALA A 104 -0.95 14.45 0.16
N GLU A 105 0.05 15.32 0.34
CA GLU A 105 1.39 14.91 0.74
C GLU A 105 1.29 14.04 1.98
N PRO A 106 1.86 12.82 1.97
CA PRO A 106 1.82 12.00 3.14
C PRO A 106 2.75 12.57 4.23
N ALA A 107 2.18 12.99 5.35
CA ALA A 107 2.87 13.60 6.51
C ALA A 107 3.83 12.66 7.27
N TRP A 108 4.28 11.55 6.69
CA TRP A 108 5.21 10.60 7.32
C TRP A 108 6.68 10.77 6.88
N ARG A 109 7.01 11.84 6.13
CA ARG A 109 8.38 12.14 5.64
C ARG A 109 9.27 12.94 6.62
N HIS A 110 9.06 12.82 7.92
CA HIS A 110 10.04 13.36 8.87
C HIS A 110 10.52 12.27 9.82
N ASP A 111 11.84 12.04 9.70
CA ASP A 111 12.74 11.48 10.70
C ASP A 111 13.11 9.99 10.59
N VAL A 112 13.99 9.69 9.62
CA VAL A 112 14.80 8.45 9.58
C VAL A 112 16.31 8.74 9.69
N ARG A 113 16.71 9.93 10.12
CA ARG A 113 18.13 10.29 10.31
C ARG A 113 18.46 10.57 11.78
N ARG A 114 18.32 9.58 12.67
CA ARG A 114 19.03 9.61 13.98
C ARG A 114 19.00 8.29 14.76
N CYS A 115 19.64 7.25 14.24
CA CYS A 115 20.16 6.16 15.07
C CYS A 115 21.51 5.69 14.50
N ALA A 116 22.53 6.53 14.65
CA ALA A 116 23.93 6.13 14.56
C ALA A 116 24.70 6.99 15.56
N SER A 117 24.94 6.45 16.76
CA SER A 117 26.03 6.73 17.71
C SER A 117 25.69 6.09 19.05
#